data_AF-A0A1G9TFH5-F1
#
_entry.id   AF-A0A1G9TFH5-F1
#
_cell.length_a   1.000
_cell.length_b   1.000
_cell.length_c   1.000
_cell.angle_alpha   90.00
_cell.angle_beta   90.00
_cell.angle_gamma   90.00
#
_symmetry.space_group_name_H-M   'P 1'
#
loop_
_entity.id
_entity.type
_entity.pdbx_description
1 polymer ?
#
loop_
_entity_poly.entity_id
_entity_poly.type
_entity_poly.pdbx_seq_one_letter_code
_entity_poly.pdbx_strand_id
1 'polypeptide(L)' 'MAFLREAVDKQKQAVIHQLVVEGVISIDDREIYQKTISELADEYADVAVVSQIIRRASNKHTIRKGVSAHD' A
#
# COMPACT_ATOMS: atom_id res chain seq x y z
N MET A 1 -25.99 -11.96 9.18
CA MET A 1 -24.58 -11.93 8.72
C MET A 1 -24.22 -10.58 8.06
N ALA A 2 -24.50 -9.45 8.71
CA ALA A 2 -24.22 -8.12 8.14
C ALA A 2 -22.79 -7.63 8.44
N PHE A 3 -22.29 -7.93 9.65
CA PHE A 3 -20.99 -7.44 10.12
C PHE A 3 -19.79 -7.96 9.33
N LEU A 4 -19.82 -9.23 8.90
CA LEU A 4 -18.71 -9.81 8.14
C LEU A 4 -18.62 -9.19 6.74
N ARG A 5 -19.75 -9.01 6.08
CA ARG A 5 -19.80 -8.38 4.76
C ARG A 5 -19.28 -6.94 4.82
N GLU A 6 -19.71 -6.18 5.83
CA GLU A 6 -19.25 -4.81 6.04
C GLU A 6 -17.74 -4.74 6.35
N ALA A 7 -17.22 -5.66 7.17
CA ALA A 7 -15.79 -5.73 7.48
C ALA A 7 -14.96 -6.02 6.23
N VAL A 8 -15.42 -6.96 5.39
CA VAL A 8 -14.78 -7.29 4.11
C VAL A 8 -14.81 -6.09 3.16
N ASP A 9 -15.95 -5.40 3.04
CA ASP A 9 -16.06 -4.22 2.18
C ASP A 9 -15.11 -3.09 2.65
N LYS A 10 -15.01 -2.85 3.96
CA LYS A 10 -14.06 -1.88 4.55
C LYS A 10 -12.61 -2.26 4.27
N GLN A 11 -12.26 -3.54 4.41
CA GLN A 11 -10.92 -4.03 4.10
C GLN A 11 -10.58 -3.82 2.62
N LYS A 12 -11.53 -4.12 1.72
CA LYS A 12 -11.35 -3.90 0.28
C LYS A 12 -11.08 -2.43 -0.05
N GLN A 13 -11.88 -1.53 0.52
CA GLN A 13 -11.72 -0.08 0.32
C GLN A 13 -10.35 0.41 0.81
N ALA A 14 -9.86 -0.10 1.95
CA ALA A 14 -8.55 0.27 2.47
C ALA A 14 -7.41 -0.16 1.54
N VAL A 15 -7.49 -1.36 0.96
CA VAL A 15 -6.51 -1.86 -0.02
C VAL A 15 -6.50 -1.00 -1.28
N ILE A 16 -7.67 -0.74 -1.87
CA ILE A 16 -7.80 0.10 -3.08
C ILE A 16 -7.22 1.50 -2.82
N HIS A 17 -7.56 2.11 -1.68
CA HIS A 17 -7.03 3.42 -1.32
C HIS A 17 -5.50 3.41 -1.21
N GLN A 18 -4.92 2.37 -0.62
CA GLN A 18 -3.47 2.26 -0.53
C GLN A 18 -2.82 2.12 -1.91
N LEU A 19 -3.40 1.33 -2.82
CA LEU A 19 -2.91 1.20 -4.19
C LEU A 19 -2.96 2.53 -4.96
N VAL A 20 -3.99 3.36 -4.74
CA VAL A 20 -4.08 4.71 -5.31
C VAL A 20 -3.01 5.63 -4.74
N VAL A 21 -2.82 5.63 -3.41
CA VAL A 21 -1.80 6.46 -2.74
C VAL A 21 -0.39 6.09 -3.19
N GLU A 22 -0.12 4.80 -3.42
CA GLU A 22 1.15 4.31 -3.96
C GLU A 22 1.30 4.57 -5.48
N GLY A 23 0.25 5.08 -6.14
CA GLY A 23 0.26 5.41 -7.57
C GLY A 23 0.22 4.19 -8.49
N VAL A 24 -0.15 3.03 -7.95
CA VAL A 24 -0.19 1.74 -8.67
C VAL A 24 -1.39 1.67 -9.59
N ILE A 25 -2.51 2.26 -9.16
CA ILE A 25 -3.76 2.31 -9.90
C ILE A 25 -4.28 3.75 -9.94
N SER A 26 -5.05 4.08 -10.97
CA SER A 26 -5.73 5.38 -11.07
C SER A 26 -6.96 5.42 -10.18
N ILE A 27 -7.28 6.61 -9.63
CA ILE A 27 -8.55 6.84 -8.93
C ILE A 27 -9.77 6.68 -9.85
N ASP A 28 -9.58 6.83 -11.16
CA ASP A 28 -10.62 6.67 -12.17
C ASP A 28 -10.80 5.21 -12.63
N ASP A 29 -9.97 4.28 -12.14
CA ASP A 29 -10.11 2.87 -12.45
C ASP A 29 -11.33 2.30 -11.71
N ARG A 30 -12.43 2.14 -12.45
CA ARG A 30 -13.68 1.61 -11.91
C ARG A 30 -13.71 0.09 -11.84
N GLU A 31 -12.85 -0.60 -12.60
CA GLU A 31 -12.81 -2.05 -12.66
C GLU A 31 -12.24 -2.63 -11.35
N ILE A 32 -11.33 -1.90 -10.70
CA ILE A 32 -10.74 -2.28 -9.41
C ILE A 32 -11.80 -2.53 -8.32
N TYR A 33 -12.93 -1.82 -8.36
CA TYR A 33 -14.00 -1.96 -7.37
C TYR A 33 -14.86 -3.21 -7.58
N GLN A 34 -14.80 -3.82 -8.75
CA GLN A 34 -15.49 -5.08 -9.06
C GLN A 34 -14.70 -6.31 -8.61
N LYS A 35 -13.38 -6.16 -8.43
CA LYS A 35 -12.51 -7.23 -7.96
C LYS A 35 -12.78 -7.61 -6.51
N THR A 36 -12.54 -8.87 -6.21
CA THR A 36 -12.52 -9.43 -4.86
C THR A 36 -11.19 -9.10 -4.16
N ILE A 37 -11.16 -9.23 -2.83
CA ILE A 37 -9.91 -9.02 -2.08
C ILE A 37 -8.80 -9.98 -2.53
N SER A 38 -9.14 -11.23 -2.87
CA SER A 38 -8.16 -12.21 -3.33
C SER A 38 -7.54 -11.81 -4.66
N GLU A 39 -8.34 -11.36 -5.62
CA GLU A 39 -7.83 -10.87 -6.92
C GLU A 39 -6.93 -9.64 -6.74
N LEU A 40 -7.32 -8.71 -5.86
CA LEU A 40 -6.48 -7.56 -5.53
C LEU A 40 -5.17 -7.97 -4.84
N ALA A 41 -5.21 -8.98 -3.97
CA ALA A 41 -4.01 -9.47 -3.30
C ALA A 41 -3.09 -10.17 -4.29
N ASP A 42 -3.60 -11.03 -5.17
CA ASP A 42 -2.80 -11.77 -6.15
C ASP A 42 -2.17 -10.85 -7.19
N GLU A 43 -2.91 -9.86 -7.70
CA GLU A 43 -2.41 -8.94 -8.73
C GLU A 43 -1.37 -7.94 -8.19
N TYR A 44 -1.47 -7.55 -6.91
CA TYR A 44 -0.67 -6.46 -6.35
C TYR A 44 0.21 -6.88 -5.17
N ALA A 45 0.34 -8.18 -4.89
CA ALA A 45 1.19 -8.73 -3.82
C ALA A 45 2.63 -8.20 -3.90
N ASP A 46 3.22 -8.24 -5.09
CA ASP A 46 4.60 -7.83 -5.31
C ASP A 46 4.80 -6.32 -5.18
N VAL A 47 3.78 -5.54 -5.57
CA VAL A 47 3.85 -4.08 -5.53
C VAL A 47 3.90 -3.57 -4.09
N ALA A 48 3.07 -4.14 -3.21
CA ALA A 48 3.09 -3.80 -1.78
C ALA A 48 4.45 -4.12 -1.12
N VAL A 49 5.10 -5.22 -1.54
CA VAL A 49 6.43 -5.61 -1.07
C VAL A 49 7.48 -4.61 -1.56
N VAL A 50 7.45 -4.24 -2.84
CA VAL A 50 8.39 -3.29 -3.45
C VAL A 50 8.25 -1.90 -2.81
N SER A 51 7.03 -1.40 -2.62
CA SER A 51 6.76 -0.14 -1.93
C SER A 51 7.32 -0.11 -0.50
N GLN A 52 7.16 -1.21 0.25
CA GLN A 52 7.74 -1.33 1.60
C GLN A 52 9.27 -1.35 1.59
N ILE A 53 9.89 -2.02 0.62
CA ILE A 53 11.34 -2.07 0.46
C ILE A 53 11.89 -0.69 0.12
N ILE A 54 11.29 0.02 -0.83
CA ILE A 54 11.69 1.39 -1.22
C ILE A 54 11.55 2.34 -0.02
N ARG A 55 10.44 2.29 0.71
CA ARG A 55 10.22 3.11 1.90
C ARG A 55 11.27 2.83 2.99
N ARG A 56 11.60 1.56 3.24
CA ARG A 56 12.64 1.17 4.20
C ARG A 56 14.04 1.59 3.76
N ALA A 57 14.33 1.51 2.45
CA ALA A 57 15.60 1.97 1.89
C ALA A 57 15.76 3.50 2.03
N SER A 58 14.68 4.25 1.79
CA SER A 58 14.65 5.71 1.96
C SER A 58 14.87 6.14 3.42
N ASN A 59 14.22 5.47 4.38
CA ASN A 59 14.41 5.75 5.80
C ASN A 59 15.82 5.41 6.33
N LYS A 60 16.57 4.54 5.67
CA LYS A 60 17.95 4.22 6.06
C LYS A 60 18.95 5.33 5.70
N HIS A 61 18.60 6.22 4.76
CA HIS A 61 19.51 7.27 4.29
C HIS A 61 19.51 8.53 5.18
N THR A 62 18.45 8.76 5.98
CA THR A 62 18.34 9.94 6.86
C THR A 62 19.07 9.78 8.20
N ILE A 63 19.32 8.56 8.67
CA ILE A 63 19.98 8.32 9.98
C ILE A 63 21.51 8.50 9.91
N ARG A 64 22.13 8.41 8.72
CA ARG A 64 23.61 8.48 8.58
C ARG A 64 24.21 9.88 8.43
N LYS A 65 23.42 10.96 8.40
CA LYS A 65 23.91 12.36 8.29
C LYS A 65 23.89 13.15 9.60
N GLY A 66 23.76 12.47 10.75
CA GLY A 66 23.56 13.11 12.06
C GLY A 66 24.71 12.98 13.07
N VAL A 67 25.91 12.55 12.67
CA VAL A 67 27.08 12.54 13.58
C VAL A 67 28.33 12.98 12.83
N SER A 68 28.55 14.29 12.79
CA SER A 68 29.91 14.84 12.76
C SER A 68 29.97 15.82 13.94
N ALA A 69 30.39 15.28 15.09
CA ALA A 69 30.81 16.10 16.21
C ALA A 69 31.96 16.97 15.72
N HIS A 70 31.79 18.29 15.85
CA HIS A 70 32.87 19.25 15.65
C HIS A 70 33.55 19.41 17.01
N ASP A 71 34.86 19.17 17.03
CA ASP A 71 35.81 19.61 18.08
C ASP A 71 35.73 21.14 18.23
#